data_AF-A0A4Q5X2L3-F1
#
_entry.id   AF-A0A4Q5X2L3-F1
#
_cell.length_a   1.000
_cell.length_b   1.000
_cell.length_c   1.000
_cell.angle_alpha   90.00
_cell.angle_beta   90.00
_cell.angle_gamma   90.00
#
_symmetry.space_group_name_H-M   'P 1'
#
loop_
_entity.id
_entity.type
_entity.pdbx_description
1 polymer ?
#
loop_
_entity_poly.entity_id
_entity_poly.type
_entity_poly.pdbx_seq_one_letter_code
_entity_poly.pdbx_strand_id
1 'polypeptide(L)' 'MIRKLPAGGFRLYSRKKDPKTGKRRNLGTFTTRAAAEKHEREVQYFKRAG' A
#
# COMPACT_ATOMS: atom_id res chain seq x y z
N MET A 1 0.65 -1.00 4.42
CA MET A 1 1.93 -0.42 4.92
C MET A 1 2.24 0.82 4.12
N ILE A 2 2.18 2.00 4.74
CA ILE A 2 2.36 3.27 4.05
C ILE A 2 3.75 3.82 4.39
N ARG A 3 4.53 4.19 3.37
CA ARG A 3 5.87 4.77 3.52
C ARG A 3 5.90 6.18 2.94
N LYS A 4 6.41 7.16 3.69
CA LYS A 4 6.67 8.52 3.18
C LYS A 4 7.88 8.51 2.25
N LEU A 5 7.77 9.18 1.10
CA LEU A 5 8.85 9.31 0.12
C LEU A 5 9.69 10.57 0.38
N PRO A 6 11.00 10.55 0.04
CA PRO A 6 11.86 11.73 0.15
C PRO A 6 11.37 12.90 -0.72
N ALA A 7 10.85 12.61 -1.91
CA ALA A 7 10.34 13.59 -2.87
C ALA A 7 8.96 14.20 -2.50
N GLY A 8 8.45 13.91 -1.30
CA GLY A 8 7.05 14.19 -0.95
C GLY A 8 6.10 13.10 -1.45
N GLY A 9 5.05 12.84 -0.69
CA GLY A 9 4.07 11.79 -0.97
C GLY A 9 4.27 10.49 -0.18
N PHE A 10 3.34 9.57 -0.39
CA PHE A 10 3.15 8.36 0.41
C PHE A 10 2.95 7.16 -0.51
N ARG A 11 3.70 6.09 -0.30
CA ARG A 11 3.57 4.85 -1.08
C ARG A 11 2.96 3.76 -0.25
N LEU A 12 1.89 3.13 -0.75
CA LEU A 12 1.31 1.95 -0.13
C LEU A 12 2.01 0.70 -0.64
N TYR A 13 2.50 -0.11 0.28
CA TYR A 13 3.04 -1.44 0.00
C TYR A 13 2.12 -2.54 0.52
N SER A 14 2.16 -3.69 -0.15
CA SER A 14 1.52 -4.91 0.31
C SER A 14 2.05 -5.34 1.69
N ARG A 15 1.17 -5.90 2.52
CA ARG A 15 1.55 -6.42 3.85
C ARG A 15 2.50 -7.62 3.71
N LYS A 16 2.09 -8.61 2.90
CA LYS A 16 2.88 -9.80 2.58
C LYS A 16 3.93 -9.48 1.52
N LYS A 17 5.10 -10.10 1.65
CA LYS A 17 6.12 -10.13 0.59
C LYS A 17 5.65 -11.06 -0.52
N ASP A 18 6.06 -10.75 -1.74
CA ASP A 18 5.91 -11.64 -2.87
C ASP A 18 6.81 -12.88 -2.66
N PRO A 19 6.27 -14.10 -2.75
CA PRO A 19 7.05 -15.32 -2.50
C PRO A 19 8.11 -15.58 -3.58
N LYS A 20 7.94 -15.06 -4.80
CA LYS A 20 8.89 -15.25 -5.91
C LYS A 20 10.08 -14.29 -5.83
N THR A 21 9.82 -13.04 -5.44
CA THR A 21 10.84 -11.98 -5.47
C THR A 21 11.31 -11.53 -4.08
N GLY A 22 10.64 -11.95 -3.00
CA GLY A 22 10.90 -11.49 -1.63
C GLY A 22 10.56 -10.02 -1.37
N LYS A 23 10.07 -9.29 -2.38
CA LYS A 23 9.78 -7.85 -2.32
C LYS A 23 8.32 -7.59 -2.04
N ARG A 24 8.02 -6.45 -1.41
CA ARG A 24 6.63 -5.99 -1.24
C ARG A 24 6.16 -5.30 -2.51
N ARG A 25 4.91 -5.54 -2.91
CA ARG A 25 4.32 -4.94 -4.11
C ARG A 25 3.93 -3.49 -3.81
N ASN A 26 4.23 -2.60 -4.74
CA ASN A 26 3.71 -1.24 -4.70
C ASN A 26 2.23 -1.27 -5.10
N LEU A 27 1.35 -0.84 -4.20
CA LEU A 27 -0.10 -0.81 -4.38
C LEU A 27 -0.60 0.60 -4.78
N GLY A 28 0.30 1.57 -4.89
CA GLY A 28 -0.04 2.94 -5.28
C GLY A 28 0.85 3.97 -4.59
N THR A 29 0.99 5.13 -5.23
CA THR A 29 1.62 6.31 -4.64
C THR A 29 0.58 7.42 -4.56
N PHE A 30 0.50 8.07 -3.41
CA PHE A 30 -0.52 9.03 -3.03
C PHE A 30 0.13 10.33 -2.57
N THR A 31 -0.53 11.45 -2.81
CA THR A 31 -0.05 12.77 -2.39
C THR A 31 -0.21 12.98 -0.88
N THR A 32 -1.26 12.42 -0.28
CA THR A 32 -1.55 12.53 1.15
C THR A 32 -1.56 11.18 1.86
N ARG A 33 -1.30 11.20 3.17
CA ARG A 33 -1.37 10.00 4.02
C ARG A 33 -2.79 9.44 4.09
N ALA A 34 -3.78 10.33 4.21
CA ALA A 34 -5.19 9.96 4.32
C ALA A 34 -5.68 9.19 3.07
N ALA A 35 -5.27 9.62 1.87
CA ALA A 35 -5.59 8.89 0.64
C ALA A 35 -5.00 7.47 0.62
N ALA A 36 -3.75 7.32 1.07
CA ALA A 36 -3.11 6.02 1.18
C ALA A 36 -3.79 5.11 2.23
N GLU A 37 -4.26 5.68 3.34
CA GLU A 37 -4.98 4.95 4.40
C GLU A 37 -6.37 4.49 3.94
N LYS A 38 -7.12 5.37 3.25
CA LYS A 38 -8.40 5.00 2.63
C LYS A 38 -8.22 3.83 1.66
N HIS A 39 -7.22 3.93 0.78
CA HIS A 39 -6.95 2.86 -0.18
C HIS A 39 -6.49 1.56 0.49
N GLU A 40 -5.73 1.63 1.59
CA GLU A 40 -5.40 0.41 2.35
C GLU A 40 -6.66 -0.29 2.89
N ARG A 41 -7.62 0.48 3.41
CA ARG A 41 -8.90 -0.07 3.92
C ARG A 41 -9.70 -0.73 2.81
N GLU A 42 -9.80 -0.09 1.65
CA GLU A 42 -10.43 -0.67 0.46
C GLU A 42 -9.76 -2.00 0.07
N VAL A 43 -8.43 -2.02 -0.03
CA VAL A 43 -7.67 -3.23 -0.35
C VAL A 43 -7.89 -4.35 0.68
N GLN A 44 -8.01 -4.03 1.98
CA GLN A 44 -8.30 -5.05 2.98
C GLN A 44 -9.75 -5.53 2.93
N TYR A 45 -10.69 -4.64 2.65
CA TYR A 45 -12.10 -4.98 2.50
C TYR A 45 -12.29 -6.03 1.40
N PHE A 46 -11.75 -5.78 0.21
CA PHE A 46 -11.85 -6.73 -0.91
C PHE A 46 -11.13 -8.06 -0.66
N LYS A 47 -10.09 -8.08 0.19
CA LYS A 47 -9.39 -9.32 0.56
C LYS A 47 -10.10 -10.17 1.61
N ARG A 48 -11.07 -9.60 2.33
CA ARG A 48 -11.88 -10.34 3.32
C ARG A 48 -13.18 -10.87 2.74
N ALA A 49 -13.66 -10.26 1.66
CA ALA A 49 -14.89 -10.62 0.99
C ALA A 49 -14.70 -11.71 -0.09
N GLY A 50 -13.49 -12.26 -0.24
CA GLY A 50 -13.16 -13.34 -1.18
C GLY A 50 -12.49 -14.51 -0.47
#